data_AF-A0A2S7QC39-F1
#
_entry.id   AF-A0A2S7QC39-F1
#
_cell.length_a   1.000
_cell.length_b   1.000
_cell.length_c   1.000
_cell.angle_alpha   90.00
_cell.angle_beta   90.00
_cell.angle_gamma   90.00
#
_symmetry.space_group_name_H-M   'P 1'
#
loop_
_entity.id
_entity.type
_entity.pdbx_description
1 polymer ?
#
loop_
_entity_poly.entity_id
_entity_poly.type
_entity_poly.pdbx_seq_one_letter_code
_entity_poly.pdbx_strand_id
1 'polypeptide(L)' 'MKDRARACLSNLKEVLTAADSSLDKIVKVQIFLTDMKDFTEMNEEYVQWIKHAPARSCVAVKQLPKGVDIEIECVALP' A
#
# COMPACT_ATOMS: atom_id res chain seq x y z
N MET A 1 -0.38 -9.84 9.06
CA MET A 1 -0.46 -8.64 8.21
C MET A 1 0.36 -8.75 6.91
N LYS A 2 1.58 -9.32 6.92
CA LYS A 2 2.49 -9.33 5.74
C LYS A 2 1.84 -9.82 4.44
N ASP A 3 1.17 -10.97 4.47
CA ASP A 3 0.57 -11.54 3.24
C ASP A 3 -0.54 -10.65 2.66
N ARG A 4 -1.28 -9.93 3.51
CA ARG A 4 -2.33 -8.99 3.08
C ARG A 4 -1.72 -7.73 2.48
N ALA A 5 -0.69 -7.17 3.11
CA ALA A 5 0.08 -6.06 2.55
C ALA A 5 0.71 -6.43 1.19
N ARG A 6 1.28 -7.64 1.10
CA ARG A 6 1.80 -8.20 -0.15
C ARG A 6 0.73 -8.29 -1.23
N ALA A 7 -0.46 -8.78 -0.90
CA ALA A 7 -1.57 -8.86 -1.84
C ALA A 7 -1.99 -7.46 -2.35
N CYS A 8 -2.11 -6.46 -1.47
CA CYS A 8 -2.39 -5.08 -1.87
C CYS A 8 -1.31 -4.53 -2.82
N LEU A 9 -0.03 -4.72 -2.50
CA LEU A 9 1.09 -4.23 -3.32
C LEU A 9 1.20 -4.97 -4.67
N SER A 10 0.92 -6.27 -4.70
CA SER A 10 0.85 -7.06 -5.94
C SER A 10 -0.26 -6.54 -6.85
N ASN A 11 -1.46 -6.32 -6.29
CA ASN A 11 -2.59 -5.79 -7.05
C ASN A 11 -2.29 -4.39 -7.60
N LEU A 12 -1.68 -3.51 -6.78
CA LEU A 12 -1.23 -2.19 -7.24
C LEU A 12 -0.25 -2.28 -8.41
N LYS A 13 0.73 -3.20 -8.32
CA LYS A 13 1.69 -3.43 -9.41
C LYS A 13 1.00 -3.83 -10.70
N GLU A 14 0.05 -4.75 -10.65
CA GLU A 14 -0.70 -5.21 -11.82
C GLU A 14 -1.51 -4.08 -12.46
N VAL A 15 -2.23 -3.30 -11.64
CA VAL A 15 -3.02 -2.15 -12.12
C VAL A 15 -2.15 -1.08 -12.76
N LEU A 16 -1.02 -0.73 -12.13
CA LEU A 16 -0.08 0.24 -12.68
C LEU A 16 0.55 -0.25 -13.98
N THR A 17 0.91 -1.53 -14.04
CA THR A 17 1.49 -2.14 -15.26
C THR A 17 0.48 -2.14 -16.41
N ALA A 18 -0.80 -2.42 -16.13
CA ALA A 18 -1.87 -2.34 -17.12
C ALA A 18 -2.13 -0.90 -17.63
N ALA A 19 -1.65 0.11 -16.91
CA ALA A 19 -1.72 1.53 -17.25
C ALA A 19 -0.38 2.10 -17.74
N ASP A 20 0.56 1.25 -18.19
CA ASP A 20 1.91 1.61 -18.65
C ASP A 20 2.80 2.34 -17.61
N SER A 21 2.46 2.22 -16.32
CA SER A 21 3.17 2.78 -15.18
C SER A 21 3.93 1.70 -14.38
N SER A 22 4.50 2.07 -13.23
CA SER A 22 5.18 1.14 -12.31
C SER A 22 5.16 1.62 -10.86
N LEU A 23 5.48 0.72 -9.93
CA LEU A 23 5.64 1.07 -8.52
C LEU A 23 6.71 2.14 -8.29
N ASP A 24 7.77 2.18 -9.11
CA ASP A 24 8.85 3.17 -9.03
C ASP A 24 8.40 4.58 -9.43
N LYS A 25 7.26 4.71 -10.14
CA LYS A 25 6.67 5.99 -10.55
C LYS A 25 5.64 6.52 -9.55
N ILE A 26 5.43 5.84 -8.43
CA ILE A 26 4.55 6.31 -7.36
C ILE A 26 5.12 7.58 -6.75
N VAL A 27 4.30 8.61 -6.61
CA VAL A 27 4.64 9.90 -5.98
C VAL A 27 3.98 10.09 -4.62
N LYS A 28 2.87 9.39 -4.35
CA LYS A 28 2.17 9.40 -3.07
C LYS A 28 1.56 8.04 -2.75
N VAL A 29 1.63 7.63 -1.49
CA VAL A 29 0.93 6.47 -0.94
C VAL A 29 0.10 6.87 0.27
N GLN A 30 -1.13 6.37 0.34
CA GLN A 30 -2.00 6.46 1.50
C GLN A 30 -2.34 5.04 1.97
N ILE A 31 -2.05 4.75 3.24
CA ILE A 31 -2.30 3.44 3.86
C ILE A 31 -3.37 3.61 4.94
N PHE A 32 -4.35 2.73 4.90
CA PHE A 32 -5.40 2.64 5.90
C PHE A 32 -5.27 1.30 6.62
N LEU A 33 -5.17 1.33 7.94
CA LEU A 33 -5.16 0.15 8.81
C LEU A 33 -6.36 0.20 9.74
N THR A 34 -6.94 -0.94 10.11
CA THR A 34 -7.96 -0.96 11.17
C THR A 34 -7.36 -0.90 12.58
N ASP A 35 -6.08 -1.27 12.72
CA ASP A 35 -5.35 -1.26 14.00
C ASP A 35 -3.88 -0.87 13.78
N MET A 36 -3.39 0.10 14.56
CA MET A 36 -2.01 0.59 14.43
C MET A 36 -0.97 -0.40 14.94
N LYS A 37 -1.36 -1.45 15.69
CA LYS A 37 -0.44 -2.52 16.09
C LYS A 37 0.19 -3.24 14.89
N ASP A 38 -0.51 -3.24 13.76
CA ASP A 38 -0.08 -3.94 12.54
C ASP A 38 0.90 -3.12 11.70
N PHE A 39 1.20 -1.87 12.10
CA PHE A 39 2.06 -0.96 11.37
C PHE A 39 3.45 -1.53 11.10
N THR A 40 4.12 -2.08 12.13
CA THR A 40 5.48 -2.60 12.00
C THR A 40 5.52 -3.75 10.99
N GLU A 41 4.60 -4.70 11.12
CA GLU A 41 4.54 -5.87 10.25
C GLU A 41 4.19 -5.48 8.79
N MET A 42 3.26 -4.55 8.61
CA MET A 42 2.94 -3.99 7.29
C MET A 42 4.14 -3.26 6.66
N ASN A 43 4.83 -2.43 7.45
CA ASN A 43 5.94 -1.61 6.97
C ASN A 43 7.13 -2.47 6.51
N GLU A 44 7.42 -3.58 7.20
CA GLU A 44 8.45 -4.53 6.81
C GLU A 44 8.22 -5.15 5.43
N GLU A 45 6.96 -5.42 5.06
CA GLU A 45 6.62 -5.89 3.72
C GLU A 45 6.69 -4.72 2.72
N TYR A 46 6.09 -3.57 3.05
CA TYR A 46 6.03 -2.39 2.17
C TYR A 46 7.41 -1.95 1.64
N VAL A 47 8.41 -1.86 2.51
CA VAL A 47 9.76 -1.38 2.13
C VAL A 47 10.51 -2.32 1.18
N GLN A 48 10.06 -3.56 1.01
CA GLN A 48 10.63 -4.50 0.04
C GLN A 48 10.17 -4.17 -1.39
N TRP A 49 8.98 -3.57 -1.52
CA TRP A 49 8.33 -3.28 -2.80
C TRP A 49 8.62 -1.86 -3.31
N ILE A 50 8.65 -0.87 -2.42
CA ILE A 50 8.76 0.55 -2.77
C ILE A 50 9.98 1.17 -2.07
N LYS A 51 11.12 1.22 -2.77
CA LYS A 51 12.43 1.61 -2.19
C LYS A 51 12.72 3.10 -2.26
N HIS A 52 12.13 3.82 -3.23
CA HIS A 52 12.36 5.25 -3.42
C HIS A 52 11.58 6.13 -2.42
N ALA A 53 10.80 5.52 -1.53
CA ALA A 53 10.12 6.15 -0.41
C ALA A 53 9.32 7.41 -0.78
N PRO A 54 8.25 7.28 -1.59
CA PRO A 54 7.38 8.41 -1.93
C PRO A 54 6.69 8.98 -0.69
N ALA A 55 6.10 10.17 -0.83
CA ALA A 55 5.33 10.79 0.24
C ALA A 55 4.25 9.82 0.74
N ARG A 56 4.25 9.53 2.05
CA ARG A 56 3.39 8.51 2.64
C ARG A 56 2.57 9.06 3.80
N SER A 57 1.30 8.69 3.84
CA SER A 57 0.43 8.84 5.00
C SER A 57 -0.11 7.48 5.42
N CYS A 58 -0.14 7.22 6.72
CA CYS A 58 -0.66 5.97 7.30
C CYS A 58 -1.57 6.32 8.47
N VAL A 59 -2.82 5.88 8.43
CA VAL A 59 -3.83 6.22 9.44
C VAL A 59 -4.58 4.98 9.90
N ALA A 60 -5.00 4.99 11.17
CA ALA A 60 -5.93 4.01 11.69
C ALA A 60 -7.37 4.46 11.41
N VAL A 61 -8.17 3.60 10.79
CA VAL A 61 -9.59 3.83 10.48
C VAL A 61 -10.46 2.84 11.23
N LYS A 62 -11.72 3.20 11.48
CA LYS A 62 -12.65 2.34 12.24
C LYS A 62 -12.94 1.02 11.53
N GLN A 63 -13.11 1.05 10.21
CA GLN A 63 -13.45 -0.13 9.39
C GLN A 63 -13.13 0.14 7.92
N LEU A 64 -12.95 -0.94 7.16
CA LEU A 64 -12.75 -0.93 5.70
C LEU A 64 -13.81 -1.80 5.00
N PRO A 65 -14.06 -1.59 3.69
CA PRO A 65 -14.99 -2.40 2.91
C PRO A 65 -14.68 -3.89 3.02
N LYS A 66 -15.73 -4.74 3.02
CA LYS A 66 -15.61 -6.21 3.11
C LYS A 66 -14.92 -6.74 4.39
N GLY A 67 -14.73 -5.89 5.41
CA GLY A 67 -14.12 -6.31 6.67
C GLY A 67 -12.62 -6.60 6.57
N VAL A 68 -11.93 -6.06 5.57
CA VAL A 68 -10.46 -6.13 5.50
C VAL A 68 -9.84 -5.22 6.56
N ASP A 69 -8.57 -5.46 6.86
CA ASP A 69 -7.82 -4.76 7.91
C ASP A 69 -6.69 -3.85 7.36
N ILE A 70 -6.48 -3.88 6.04
CA ILE A 70 -5.56 -3.00 5.31
C ILE A 70 -6.12 -2.61 3.94
N GLU A 71 -5.93 -1.35 3.57
CA GLU A 71 -6.17 -0.82 2.22
C GLU A 71 -5.04 0.14 1.86
N ILE A 72 -4.62 0.12 0.58
CA ILE A 72 -3.52 0.96 0.08
C ILE A 72 -3.98 1.66 -1.20
N GLU A 73 -3.87 2.98 -1.19
CA GLU A 73 -4.08 3.86 -2.34
C GLU A 73 -2.74 4.48 -2.76
N CYS A 74 -2.50 4.65 -4.05
CA CYS A 74 -1.34 5.39 -4.54
C CYS A 74 -1.66 6.30 -5.73
N VAL A 75 -0.85 7.34 -5.89
CA VAL A 75 -0.79 8.16 -7.10
C VAL A 75 0.54 7.91 -7.79
N ALA A 76 0.51 7.56 -9.07
CA ALA A 76 1.70 7.30 -9.89
C ALA A 76 1.66 8.09 -11.20
N LEU A 77 2.85 8.37 -11.74
CA LEU A 77 3.00 9.01 -13.04
C LEU A 77 2.91 7.98 -14.18
N PRO A 78 2.52 8.38 -15.40
CA PRO A 78 2.56 7.52 -16.58
C PRO A 78 3.93 6.90 -16.81
#